data_AF-A0A845T2U4-F1
#
_entry.id   AF-A0A845T2U4-F1
#
_cell.length_a   1.000
_cell.length_b   1.000
_cell.length_c   1.000
_cell.angle_alpha   90.00
_cell.angle_beta   90.00
_cell.angle_gamma   90.00
#
_symmetry.space_group_name_H-M   'P 1'
#
loop_
_entity.id
_entity.type
_entity.pdbx_description
1 polymer ?
#
loop_
_entity_poly.entity_id
_entity_poly.type
_entity_poly.pdbx_seq_one_letter_code
_entity_poly.pdbx_strand_id
1 'polypeptide(L)'
;MRARSTATLQPPRIGPKDLPTVQGLAIPGGRVLLTCITETVSAMRTAMVAPHPPTRWSSGTRVAFASASAFKTEECAMYLIINSNNLIAEICKHPSYVRQQDNGVVILSDEKDADAIYSNDSDTFWPTAPFGYANESHTLVEVDAVPPEVKAGYYFYHAGEFYTTEQNRAALARAKASEVASLMFVRMAENGAFDDTTIAEHAEQFSMWACSIAYAEGAICQYNGRLYRCLQAHTSQETWTPEAAPSQWKEIGDPTGEWPEWSQPVGAIDTYPLGAKVSYNGKHWVSTAGNNVWEPNVYGWEEAV
;
A
#
# COMPACT_ATOMS: atom_id res chain seq x y z
N MET A 1 -13.50 4.78 58.61
CA MET A 1 -13.12 3.36 58.68
C MET A 1 -14.14 2.51 57.93
N ARG A 2 -13.77 2.01 56.75
CA ARG A 2 -14.19 0.73 56.15
C ARG A 2 -13.42 0.59 54.83
N ALA A 3 -12.35 -0.18 54.88
CA ALA A 3 -11.49 -0.49 53.74
C ALA A 3 -12.22 -1.45 52.78
N ARG A 4 -12.17 -1.18 51.48
CA ARG A 4 -12.56 -2.16 50.45
C ARG A 4 -11.32 -2.95 50.07
N SER A 5 -11.42 -4.27 50.22
CA SER A 5 -10.41 -5.26 49.86
C SER A 5 -10.32 -5.37 48.34
N THR A 6 -9.18 -5.04 47.75
CA THR A 6 -8.85 -5.34 46.35
C THR A 6 -8.36 -6.78 46.26
N ALA A 7 -9.13 -7.65 45.60
CA ALA A 7 -8.70 -9.00 45.25
C ALA A 7 -7.86 -8.93 43.97
N THR A 8 -6.56 -9.20 44.08
CA THR A 8 -5.65 -9.35 42.95
C THR A 8 -5.91 -10.70 42.28
N LEU A 9 -6.51 -10.69 41.08
CA LEU A 9 -6.62 -11.88 40.23
C LEU A 9 -5.27 -12.16 39.57
N GLN A 10 -4.71 -13.34 39.81
CA GLN A 10 -3.45 -13.80 39.26
C GLN A 10 -3.76 -14.67 38.02
N PRO A 11 -3.09 -14.46 36.86
CA PRO A 11 -3.35 -15.26 35.66
C PRO A 11 -2.80 -16.69 35.80
N PRO A 12 -3.41 -17.69 35.13
CA PRO A 12 -3.05 -19.09 35.29
C PRO A 12 -1.64 -19.40 34.73
N ARG A 13 -0.86 -20.19 35.47
CA ARG A 13 0.45 -20.72 35.04
C ARG A 13 0.22 -21.87 34.05
N ILE A 14 0.66 -21.71 32.81
CA ILE A 14 0.75 -22.79 31.82
C ILE A 14 2.08 -23.50 32.02
N GLY A 15 2.05 -24.80 32.33
CA GLY A 15 3.23 -25.65 32.48
C GLY A 15 3.77 -26.17 31.13
N PRO A 16 5.03 -26.64 31.07
CA PRO A 16 5.74 -26.90 29.81
C PRO A 16 5.34 -28.22 29.10
N LYS A 17 4.08 -28.66 29.17
CA LYS A 17 3.64 -29.96 28.63
C LYS A 17 2.65 -29.93 27.46
N ASP A 18 2.25 -28.76 26.98
CA ASP A 18 1.26 -28.64 25.89
C ASP A 18 1.83 -27.96 24.63
N LEU A 19 2.92 -28.52 24.08
CA LEU A 19 3.42 -28.16 22.75
C LEU A 19 3.10 -29.30 21.76
N PRO A 20 2.32 -29.07 20.68
CA PRO A 20 2.12 -30.08 19.66
C PRO A 20 3.42 -30.33 18.87
N THR A 21 3.76 -31.62 18.77
CA THR A 21 4.89 -32.15 18.02
C THR A 21 4.69 -31.96 16.51
N VAL A 22 5.59 -31.22 15.85
CA VAL A 22 5.60 -31.10 14.39
C VAL A 22 6.23 -32.37 13.80
N GLN A 23 5.40 -33.24 13.23
CA GLN A 23 5.87 -34.36 12.42
C GLN A 23 6.32 -33.84 11.05
N GLY A 24 7.58 -34.10 10.71
CA GLY A 24 8.16 -33.79 9.41
C GLY A 24 7.61 -34.69 8.31
N LEU A 25 7.09 -34.07 7.24
CA LEU A 25 6.85 -34.73 5.97
C LEU A 25 7.99 -34.39 5.01
N ALA A 26 8.79 -35.40 4.70
CA ALA A 26 9.75 -35.36 3.59
C ALA A 26 9.01 -35.70 2.29
N ILE A 27 9.16 -34.86 1.26
CA ILE A 27 8.85 -35.22 -0.14
C ILE A 27 10.13 -34.97 -0.98
N PRO A 28 10.60 -35.96 -1.75
CA PRO A 28 11.90 -35.92 -2.43
C PRO A 28 11.84 -35.31 -3.84
N GLY A 29 12.91 -34.59 -4.21
CA GLY A 29 13.41 -34.50 -5.59
C GLY A 29 12.68 -33.56 -6.56
N GLY A 30 13.26 -32.38 -6.79
CA GLY A 30 12.88 -31.51 -7.90
C GLY A 30 13.79 -30.28 -8.01
N ARG A 31 14.87 -30.40 -8.78
CA ARG A 31 15.69 -29.26 -9.21
C ARG A 31 14.81 -28.29 -10.01
N VAL A 32 14.72 -27.03 -9.58
CA VAL A 32 14.26 -25.94 -10.46
C VAL A 32 15.42 -24.97 -10.64
N LEU A 33 15.84 -24.89 -11.90
CA LEU A 33 16.89 -24.04 -12.43
C LEU A 33 16.41 -22.58 -12.32
N LEU A 34 17.24 -21.76 -11.68
CA LEU A 34 17.17 -20.31 -11.75
C LEU A 34 17.44 -19.88 -13.20
N THR A 35 16.50 -19.19 -13.83
CA THR A 35 16.79 -18.40 -15.03
C THR A 35 15.99 -17.11 -14.98
N CYS A 36 16.70 -16.02 -14.68
CA CYS A 36 16.29 -14.66 -15.00
C CYS A 36 16.09 -14.53 -16.50
N ILE A 37 14.98 -13.93 -16.93
CA ILE A 37 14.88 -13.32 -18.26
C ILE A 37 14.43 -11.88 -18.04
N THR A 38 15.37 -10.99 -18.27
CA THR A 38 15.21 -9.53 -18.36
C THR A 38 14.45 -9.14 -19.61
N GLU A 39 13.74 -8.02 -19.50
CA GLU A 39 13.16 -7.21 -20.56
C GLU A 39 14.10 -7.05 -21.76
N THR A 40 13.55 -7.09 -22.98
CA THR A 40 13.78 -6.16 -24.11
C THR A 40 12.93 -6.63 -25.30
N VAL A 41 12.57 -5.71 -26.18
CA VAL A 41 11.92 -5.87 -27.51
C VAL A 41 10.42 -5.57 -27.53
N SER A 42 10.08 -4.31 -27.20
CA SER A 42 8.98 -3.58 -27.84
C SER A 42 9.57 -2.56 -28.82
N ALA A 43 10.09 -3.05 -29.95
CA ALA A 43 10.43 -2.23 -31.11
C ALA A 43 10.68 -3.15 -32.31
N MET A 44 9.62 -3.47 -33.05
CA MET A 44 9.60 -3.86 -34.49
C MET A 44 8.33 -4.68 -34.78
N ARG A 45 7.17 -4.01 -34.74
CA ARG A 45 5.92 -4.59 -35.25
C ARG A 45 5.17 -3.64 -36.16
N THR A 46 5.88 -3.09 -37.15
CA THR A 46 5.25 -2.49 -38.33
C THR A 46 6.14 -2.68 -39.55
N ALA A 47 6.02 -3.85 -40.19
CA ALA A 47 6.21 -4.07 -41.63
C ALA A 47 6.45 -5.56 -41.88
N MET A 48 5.39 -6.31 -42.22
CA MET A 48 5.49 -7.53 -43.04
C MET A 48 4.07 -8.08 -43.31
N VAL A 49 3.40 -7.54 -44.33
CA VAL A 49 2.35 -8.24 -45.07
C VAL A 49 2.52 -7.90 -46.55
N ALA A 50 3.15 -8.79 -47.33
CA ALA A 50 2.78 -9.14 -48.70
C ALA A 50 3.76 -10.19 -49.29
N PRO A 51 3.29 -11.18 -50.08
CA PRO A 51 4.09 -12.31 -50.56
C PRO A 51 4.58 -12.18 -52.02
N HIS A 52 5.65 -12.92 -52.33
CA HIS A 52 6.15 -13.49 -53.61
C HIS A 52 7.58 -13.10 -54.05
N PRO A 53 8.46 -14.08 -54.40
CA PRO A 53 9.78 -13.88 -55.07
C PRO A 53 9.63 -14.00 -56.61
N PRO A 54 10.65 -13.83 -57.50
CA PRO A 54 12.10 -14.02 -57.30
C PRO A 54 13.07 -13.08 -58.09
N THR A 55 14.37 -13.42 -58.01
CA THR A 55 15.51 -13.21 -58.95
C THR A 55 16.63 -12.19 -58.67
N ARG A 56 17.82 -12.79 -58.50
CA ARG A 56 19.18 -12.47 -59.00
C ARG A 56 20.08 -11.47 -58.25
N TRP A 57 21.32 -11.93 -58.10
CA TRP A 57 22.46 -11.35 -57.38
C TRP A 57 23.00 -10.04 -57.97
N SER A 58 23.53 -9.18 -57.09
CA SER A 58 24.82 -8.52 -57.33
C SER A 58 25.53 -8.18 -56.02
N SER A 59 26.85 -8.13 -56.15
CA SER A 59 27.95 -8.08 -55.18
C SER A 59 28.02 -6.85 -54.27
N GLY A 60 28.49 -7.08 -53.04
CA GLY A 60 29.62 -6.34 -52.50
C GLY A 60 29.33 -5.18 -51.54
N THR A 61 29.15 -5.49 -50.25
CA THR A 61 29.49 -4.56 -49.16
C THR A 61 29.99 -5.37 -47.97
N ARG A 62 31.28 -5.21 -47.61
CA ARG A 62 31.83 -5.68 -46.34
C ARG A 62 31.28 -4.77 -45.24
N VAL A 63 30.39 -5.30 -44.39
CA VAL A 63 29.99 -4.62 -43.16
C VAL A 63 31.08 -4.89 -42.12
N ALA A 64 31.79 -3.84 -41.73
CA ALA A 64 32.72 -3.89 -40.61
C ALA A 64 31.92 -4.17 -39.33
N PHE A 65 32.22 -5.29 -38.66
CA PHE A 65 31.76 -5.53 -37.30
C PHE A 65 32.52 -4.56 -36.39
N ALA A 66 31.90 -3.43 -36.07
CA ALA A 66 32.30 -2.62 -34.94
C ALA A 66 32.12 -3.46 -33.67
N SER A 67 33.23 -3.67 -32.95
CA SER A 67 33.24 -4.29 -31.63
C SER A 67 32.21 -3.58 -30.76
N ALA A 68 31.20 -4.32 -30.29
CA ALA A 68 30.26 -3.84 -29.31
C ALA A 68 31.03 -3.53 -28.03
N SER A 69 31.39 -2.26 -27.85
CA SER A 69 31.82 -1.74 -26.55
C SER A 69 30.66 -1.99 -25.59
N ALA A 70 30.92 -2.71 -24.50
CA ALA A 70 29.93 -3.03 -23.49
C ALA A 70 29.29 -1.71 -23.01
N PHE A 71 28.00 -1.55 -23.28
CA PHE A 71 27.17 -0.62 -22.53
C PHE A 71 27.20 -1.10 -21.08
N LYS A 72 28.05 -0.51 -20.24
CA LYS A 72 27.81 -0.48 -18.80
C LYS A 72 26.49 0.26 -18.66
N THR A 73 25.41 -0.45 -18.32
CA THR A 73 24.31 0.17 -17.59
C THR A 73 24.94 0.88 -16.42
N GLU A 74 24.92 2.21 -16.42
CA GLU A 74 25.25 2.99 -15.24
C GLU A 74 24.22 2.58 -14.18
N GLU A 75 24.62 1.69 -13.26
CA GLU A 75 23.90 1.54 -12.00
C GLU A 75 23.90 2.94 -11.38
N CYS A 76 22.72 3.57 -11.32
CA CYS A 76 22.59 4.85 -10.66
C CYS A 76 23.07 4.69 -9.22
N ALA A 77 24.15 5.38 -8.87
CA ALA A 77 24.66 5.41 -7.51
C ALA A 77 23.52 5.77 -6.54
N MET A 78 23.44 5.03 -5.44
CA MET A 78 22.47 5.29 -4.39
C MET A 78 23.16 6.10 -3.29
N TYR A 79 22.43 7.04 -2.72
CA TYR A 79 22.94 7.91 -1.66
C TYR A 79 22.04 7.86 -0.43
N LEU A 80 22.68 7.91 0.73
CA LEU A 80 22.05 8.05 2.02
C LEU A 80 22.30 9.46 2.54
N ILE A 81 21.24 10.16 2.91
CA ILE A 81 21.35 11.37 3.72
C ILE A 81 21.21 10.92 5.17
N ILE A 82 22.29 11.02 5.94
CA ILE A 82 22.33 10.60 7.34
C ILE A 82 22.44 11.80 8.26
N ASN A 83 21.74 11.79 9.38
CA ASN A 83 21.85 12.85 10.37
C ASN A 83 23.06 12.66 11.30
N SER A 84 23.27 13.61 12.21
CA SER A 84 24.35 13.59 13.21
C SER A 84 24.31 12.40 14.18
N ASN A 85 23.19 11.67 14.26
CA ASN A 85 23.04 10.44 15.04
C ASN A 85 23.19 9.16 14.18
N ASN A 86 23.66 9.29 12.94
CA ASN A 86 23.75 8.23 11.92
C ASN A 86 22.39 7.65 11.47
N LEU A 87 21.26 8.28 11.82
CA LEU A 87 19.95 7.86 11.32
C LEU A 87 19.86 8.23 9.84
N ILE A 88 19.40 7.30 9.02
CA ILE A 88 19.14 7.55 7.61
C ILE A 88 17.88 8.42 7.53
N ALA A 89 18.05 9.70 7.20
CA ALA A 89 16.97 10.64 7.01
C ALA A 89 16.30 10.45 5.65
N GLU A 90 17.09 10.14 4.60
CA GLU A 90 16.58 9.88 3.25
C GLU A 90 17.48 8.88 2.49
N ILE A 91 16.87 8.12 1.57
CA ILE A 91 17.55 7.30 0.57
C ILE A 91 17.18 7.88 -0.80
N CYS A 92 18.16 8.35 -1.56
CA CYS A 92 17.92 9.08 -2.82
C CYS A 92 18.95 8.72 -3.89
N LYS A 93 18.67 9.09 -5.15
CA LYS A 93 19.53 8.85 -6.31
C LYS A 93 20.19 10.13 -6.83
N HIS A 94 19.56 11.28 -6.61
CA HIS A 94 19.99 12.55 -7.20
C HIS A 94 20.17 13.66 -6.15
N PRO A 95 21.05 13.47 -5.14
CA PRO A 95 21.38 14.53 -4.20
C PRO A 95 22.32 15.56 -4.84
N SER A 96 22.33 16.79 -4.32
CA SER A 96 23.29 17.82 -4.70
C SER A 96 23.58 18.73 -3.53
N TYR A 97 24.85 19.06 -3.33
CA TYR A 97 25.23 20.08 -2.36
C TYR A 97 24.84 21.47 -2.88
N VAL A 98 24.24 22.28 -2.01
CA VAL A 98 23.74 23.60 -2.35
C VAL A 98 24.10 24.63 -1.29
N ARG A 99 24.20 25.90 -1.70
CA ARG A 99 24.37 27.03 -0.80
C ARG A 99 23.41 28.16 -1.16
N GLN A 100 22.97 28.90 -0.16
CA GLN A 100 22.12 30.07 -0.33
C GLN A 100 22.96 31.34 -0.42
N GLN A 101 22.73 32.15 -1.46
CA GLN A 101 23.35 33.47 -1.60
C GLN A 101 22.62 34.52 -0.76
N ASP A 102 23.27 35.66 -0.50
CA ASP A 102 22.67 36.79 0.26
C ASP A 102 21.36 37.33 -0.34
N ASN A 103 21.16 37.14 -1.65
CA ASN A 103 19.94 37.52 -2.37
C ASN A 103 18.81 36.47 -2.24
N GLY A 104 19.02 35.40 -1.47
CA GLY A 104 18.09 34.29 -1.25
C GLY A 104 18.12 33.18 -2.31
N VAL A 105 18.88 33.32 -3.40
CA VAL A 105 18.96 32.32 -4.47
C VAL A 105 19.82 31.14 -4.03
N VAL A 106 19.30 29.93 -4.20
CA VAL A 106 20.03 28.68 -3.92
C VAL A 106 20.74 28.21 -5.18
N ILE A 107 22.03 27.89 -5.05
CA ILE A 107 22.87 27.42 -6.16
C ILE A 107 23.62 26.14 -5.77
N LEU A 108 24.05 25.37 -6.77
CA LEU A 108 24.94 24.22 -6.57
C LEU A 108 26.26 24.68 -5.95
N SER A 109 26.80 23.84 -5.08
CA SER A 109 28.05 24.07 -4.34
C SER A 109 28.84 22.78 -4.20
N ASP A 110 30.13 22.91 -3.87
CA ASP A 110 30.90 21.81 -3.30
C ASP A 110 30.49 21.60 -1.84
N GLU A 111 30.70 20.38 -1.33
CA GLU A 111 30.38 19.98 0.06
C GLU A 111 30.92 20.96 1.11
N LYS A 112 32.18 21.38 0.97
CA LYS A 112 32.87 22.27 1.92
C LYS A 112 32.21 23.63 2.12
N ASP A 113 31.50 24.12 1.10
CA ASP A 113 30.91 25.46 1.04
C ASP A 113 29.37 25.38 1.03
N ALA A 114 28.81 24.18 1.24
CA ALA A 114 27.38 23.92 1.16
C ALA A 114 26.68 24.19 2.51
N ASP A 115 25.53 24.84 2.44
CA ASP A 115 24.64 25.05 3.58
C ASP A 115 23.67 23.87 3.78
N ALA A 116 23.39 23.14 2.70
CA ALA A 116 22.48 22.00 2.70
C ALA A 116 22.80 20.99 1.59
N ILE A 117 22.26 19.78 1.75
CA ILE A 117 22.09 18.77 0.70
C ILE A 117 20.66 18.91 0.18
N TYR A 118 20.50 19.16 -1.11
CA TYR A 118 19.20 19.12 -1.79
C TYR A 118 18.96 17.73 -2.37
N SER A 119 17.82 17.11 -2.06
CA SER A 119 17.37 15.89 -2.73
C SER A 119 16.35 16.23 -3.81
N ASN A 120 16.69 15.96 -5.08
CA ASN A 120 15.74 16.12 -6.19
C ASN A 120 14.62 15.08 -6.17
N ASP A 121 14.80 13.97 -5.45
CA ASP A 121 13.79 12.91 -5.38
C ASP A 121 12.63 13.29 -4.45
N SER A 122 12.92 14.07 -3.39
CA SER A 122 11.94 14.50 -2.39
C SER A 122 11.66 16.02 -2.39
N ASP A 123 12.36 16.79 -3.23
CA ASP A 123 12.36 18.26 -3.22
C ASP A 123 12.63 18.84 -1.82
N THR A 124 13.56 18.24 -1.08
CA THR A 124 13.86 18.57 0.32
C THR A 124 15.29 19.06 0.50
N PHE A 125 15.47 20.07 1.36
CA PHE A 125 16.77 20.59 1.78
C PHE A 125 17.14 20.06 3.17
N TRP A 126 18.32 19.44 3.26
CA TRP A 126 18.86 18.84 4.47
C TRP A 126 20.11 19.63 4.92
N PRO A 127 20.03 20.42 6.02
CA PRO A 127 21.15 21.25 6.45
C PRO A 127 22.41 20.44 6.75
N THR A 128 23.57 20.88 6.23
CA THR A 128 24.89 20.25 6.47
C THR A 128 25.51 20.66 7.80
N ALA A 129 25.04 21.76 8.38
CA ALA A 129 25.43 22.26 9.69
C ALA A 129 24.19 22.50 10.56
N PRO A 130 24.32 22.41 11.90
CA PRO A 130 23.23 22.75 12.80
C PRO A 130 22.75 24.19 12.56
N PHE A 131 21.44 24.38 12.45
CA PHE A 131 20.84 25.69 12.21
C PHE A 131 19.76 26.01 13.24
N GLY A 132 19.88 27.17 13.89
CA GLY A 132 18.94 27.63 14.90
C GLY A 132 18.91 26.73 16.15
N TYR A 133 17.71 26.30 16.56
CA TYR A 133 17.51 25.40 17.71
C TYR A 133 17.56 23.91 17.34
N ALA A 134 17.57 23.58 16.05
CA ALA A 134 17.72 22.22 15.58
C ALA A 134 19.20 21.86 15.54
N ASN A 135 19.65 21.06 16.50
CA ASN A 135 21.03 20.54 16.57
C ASN A 135 21.26 19.35 15.63
N GLU A 136 20.62 19.36 14.47
CA GLU A 136 20.68 18.27 13.50
C GLU A 136 21.40 18.76 12.25
N SER A 137 22.39 17.99 11.83
CA SER A 137 23.17 18.21 10.62
C SER A 137 23.18 16.92 9.82
N HIS A 138 23.33 17.04 8.50
CA HIS A 138 23.25 15.91 7.59
C HIS A 138 24.53 15.75 6.78
N THR A 139 24.85 14.51 6.46
CA THR A 139 25.98 14.14 5.61
C THR A 139 25.49 13.20 4.53
N LEU A 140 26.11 13.30 3.35
CA LEU A 140 25.82 12.43 2.23
C LEU A 140 26.77 11.24 2.22
N VAL A 141 26.23 10.04 2.01
CA VAL A 141 27.02 8.83 1.89
C VAL A 141 26.60 8.07 0.63
N GLU A 142 27.56 7.84 -0.26
CA GLU A 142 27.37 6.97 -1.41
C GLU A 142 27.42 5.50 -0.99
N VAL A 143 26.49 4.70 -1.51
CA VAL A 143 26.40 3.25 -1.26
C VAL A 143 26.09 2.51 -2.56
N ASP A 144 26.69 1.32 -2.73
CA ASP A 144 26.46 0.50 -3.93
C ASP A 144 25.00 0.01 -4.00
N ALA A 145 24.43 -0.38 -2.87
CA ALA A 145 23.06 -0.88 -2.77
C ALA A 145 22.49 -0.69 -1.37
N VAL A 146 21.17 -0.52 -1.30
CA VAL A 146 20.41 -0.46 -0.04
C VAL A 146 19.51 -1.70 0.04
N PRO A 147 19.63 -2.53 1.09
CA PRO A 147 18.74 -3.68 1.26
C PRO A 147 17.27 -3.26 1.31
N PRO A 148 16.33 -4.01 0.71
CA PRO A 148 14.93 -3.61 0.57
C PRO A 148 14.20 -3.40 1.91
N GLU A 149 14.66 -4.05 2.98
CA GLU A 149 14.15 -3.92 4.35
C GLU A 149 14.54 -2.60 5.04
N VAL A 150 15.60 -1.95 4.56
CA VAL A 150 16.08 -0.67 5.10
C VAL A 150 15.09 0.43 4.73
N LYS A 151 14.70 1.21 5.73
CA LYS A 151 13.77 2.34 5.57
C LYS A 151 14.34 3.56 6.30
N ALA A 152 14.39 4.67 5.57
CA ALA A 152 14.69 5.97 6.14
C ALA A 152 13.75 6.28 7.32
N GLY A 153 14.27 6.97 8.32
CA GLY A 153 13.60 7.24 9.60
C GLY A 153 13.64 6.09 10.61
N TYR A 154 14.03 4.88 10.21
CA TYR A 154 14.03 3.70 11.10
C TYR A 154 15.39 3.01 11.21
N TYR A 155 16.23 3.13 10.18
CA TYR A 155 17.54 2.49 10.13
C TYR A 155 18.66 3.53 10.26
N PHE A 156 19.77 3.07 10.81
CA PHE A 156 21.01 3.79 10.95
C PHE A 156 22.05 3.22 9.98
N TYR A 157 22.99 4.05 9.57
CA TYR A 157 24.13 3.63 8.75
C TYR A 157 25.44 4.10 9.38
N HIS A 158 26.33 3.17 9.72
CA HIS A 158 27.63 3.49 10.28
C HIS A 158 28.66 2.43 9.90
N ALA A 159 29.88 2.87 9.57
CA ALA A 159 31.00 1.98 9.24
C ALA A 159 30.71 0.93 8.15
N GLY A 160 29.87 1.27 7.16
CA GLY A 160 29.49 0.35 6.07
C GLY A 160 28.33 -0.58 6.39
N GLU A 161 27.74 -0.49 7.59
CA GLU A 161 26.70 -1.41 8.05
C GLU A 161 25.37 -0.68 8.30
N PHE A 162 24.28 -1.35 7.92
CA PHE A 162 22.91 -0.94 8.25
C PHE A 162 22.47 -1.64 9.54
N TYR A 163 21.91 -0.87 10.48
CA TYR A 163 21.36 -1.43 11.71
C TYR A 163 20.11 -0.67 12.16
N THR A 164 19.33 -1.28 13.05
CA THR A 164 18.13 -0.66 13.64
C THR A 164 17.92 -1.19 15.05
N THR A 165 17.16 -0.47 15.85
CA THR A 165 16.79 -0.88 17.21
C THR A 165 15.50 -1.69 17.20
N GLU A 166 15.25 -2.47 18.25
CA GLU A 166 13.96 -3.15 18.43
C GLU A 166 12.80 -2.15 18.48
N GLN A 167 13.02 -0.99 19.09
CA GLN A 167 12.03 0.09 19.13
C GLN A 167 11.68 0.60 17.74
N ASN A 168 12.67 0.89 16.89
CA ASN A 168 12.43 1.35 15.51
C ASN A 168 11.80 0.26 14.66
N ARG A 169 12.20 -1.01 14.84
CA ARG A 169 11.56 -2.15 14.17
C ARG A 169 10.09 -2.28 14.55
N ALA A 170 9.77 -2.15 15.83
CA ALA A 170 8.39 -2.16 16.31
C ALA A 170 7.60 -0.94 15.82
N ALA A 171 8.22 0.24 15.76
CA ALA A 171 7.60 1.44 15.20
C ALA A 171 7.30 1.28 13.70
N LEU A 172 8.25 0.76 12.92
CA LEU A 172 8.06 0.46 11.49
C LEU A 172 6.94 -0.57 11.27
N ALA A 173 6.89 -1.61 12.10
CA ALA A 173 5.83 -2.61 12.03
C ALA A 173 4.45 -2.00 12.30
N ARG A 174 4.34 -1.11 13.31
CA ARG A 174 3.09 -0.37 13.60
C ARG A 174 2.71 0.58 12.46
N ALA A 175 3.67 1.30 11.89
CA ALA A 175 3.44 2.19 10.76
C ALA A 175 2.89 1.44 9.53
N LYS A 176 3.41 0.23 9.26
CA LYS A 176 2.93 -0.64 8.17
C LYS A 176 1.62 -1.37 8.49
N ALA A 177 1.27 -1.54 9.76
CA ALA A 177 0.10 -2.32 10.15
C ALA A 177 -1.20 -1.74 9.59
N SER A 178 -1.32 -0.41 9.50
CA SER A 178 -2.52 0.24 8.96
C SER A 178 -2.75 -0.11 7.49
N GLU A 179 -1.71 -0.07 6.65
CA GLU A 179 -1.81 -0.40 5.22
C GLU A 179 -2.22 -1.87 5.01
N VAL A 180 -1.61 -2.77 5.77
CA VAL A 180 -1.95 -4.20 5.73
C VAL A 180 -3.38 -4.44 6.23
N ALA A 181 -3.80 -3.73 7.28
CA ALA A 181 -5.17 -3.82 7.80
C ALA A 181 -6.20 -3.34 6.77
N SER A 182 -5.94 -2.24 6.07
CA SER A 182 -6.78 -1.76 4.96
C SER A 182 -6.91 -2.81 3.85
N LEU A 183 -5.79 -3.40 3.41
CA LEU A 183 -5.83 -4.47 2.41
C LEU A 183 -6.63 -5.68 2.88
N MET A 184 -6.44 -6.10 4.14
CA MET A 184 -7.19 -7.21 4.74
C MET A 184 -8.69 -6.90 4.82
N PHE A 185 -9.06 -5.68 5.25
CA PHE A 185 -10.43 -5.24 5.34
C PHE A 185 -11.12 -5.31 3.97
N VAL A 186 -10.51 -4.71 2.94
CA VAL A 186 -11.05 -4.73 1.56
C VAL A 186 -11.25 -6.16 1.08
N ARG A 187 -10.25 -7.05 1.26
CA ARG A 187 -10.39 -8.45 0.84
C ARG A 187 -11.45 -9.23 1.60
N MET A 188 -11.62 -8.96 2.89
CA MET A 188 -12.68 -9.58 3.68
C MET A 188 -14.06 -9.08 3.23
N ALA A 189 -14.21 -7.79 2.98
CA ALA A 189 -15.44 -7.19 2.45
C ALA A 189 -15.82 -7.74 1.08
N GLU A 190 -14.87 -7.84 0.15
CA GLU A 190 -15.10 -8.40 -1.20
C GLU A 190 -15.51 -9.88 -1.15
N ASN A 191 -15.06 -10.62 -0.14
CA ASN A 191 -15.42 -12.02 0.10
C ASN A 191 -16.72 -12.19 0.93
N GLY A 192 -17.43 -11.10 1.25
CA GLY A 192 -18.70 -11.14 1.98
C GLY A 192 -18.55 -11.47 3.47
N ALA A 193 -17.42 -11.14 4.08
CA ALA A 193 -17.21 -11.32 5.52
C ALA A 193 -17.91 -10.26 6.39
N PHE A 194 -18.48 -9.22 5.76
CA PHE A 194 -19.19 -8.12 6.40
C PHE A 194 -20.49 -7.86 5.65
N ASP A 195 -21.49 -7.34 6.37
CA ASP A 195 -22.71 -6.83 5.78
C ASP A 195 -22.48 -5.52 4.98
N ASP A 196 -23.48 -5.13 4.18
CA ASP A 196 -23.38 -3.97 3.29
C ASP A 196 -23.27 -2.66 4.11
N THR A 197 -23.88 -2.58 5.30
CA THR A 197 -23.80 -1.40 6.19
C THR A 197 -22.39 -1.17 6.72
N THR A 198 -21.74 -2.20 7.28
CA THR A 198 -20.38 -2.11 7.80
C THR A 198 -19.40 -1.74 6.69
N ILE A 199 -19.60 -2.26 5.47
CA ILE A 199 -18.79 -1.91 4.31
C ILE A 199 -18.96 -0.43 3.95
N ALA A 200 -20.20 0.09 3.98
CA ALA A 200 -20.50 1.48 3.68
C ALA A 200 -19.91 2.48 4.69
N GLU A 201 -19.82 2.12 5.96
CA GLU A 201 -19.17 2.93 7.01
C GLU A 201 -17.66 3.13 6.79
N HIS A 202 -17.04 2.27 5.97
CA HIS A 202 -15.61 2.26 5.65
C HIS A 202 -15.35 2.50 4.15
N ALA A 203 -16.18 3.33 3.51
CA ALA A 203 -16.08 3.58 2.07
C ALA A 203 -14.72 4.10 1.62
N GLU A 204 -14.00 4.83 2.47
CA GLU A 204 -12.66 5.36 2.21
C GLU A 204 -11.60 4.28 1.96
N GLN A 205 -11.87 3.03 2.35
CA GLN A 205 -10.97 1.89 2.09
C GLN A 205 -10.99 1.45 0.62
N PHE A 206 -12.03 1.79 -0.15
CA PHE A 206 -12.21 1.32 -1.52
C PHE A 206 -11.75 2.36 -2.54
N SER A 207 -11.21 1.89 -3.65
CA SER A 207 -10.78 2.78 -4.74
C SER A 207 -11.97 3.35 -5.52
N MET A 208 -11.79 4.53 -6.11
CA MET A 208 -12.72 5.05 -7.11
C MET A 208 -12.80 4.12 -8.32
N TRP A 209 -14.00 3.96 -8.87
CA TRP A 209 -14.21 3.25 -10.11
C TRP A 209 -13.38 3.87 -11.24
N ALA A 210 -12.76 3.02 -12.06
CA ALA A 210 -12.00 3.44 -13.23
C ALA A 210 -12.35 2.55 -14.42
N CYS A 211 -12.28 3.13 -15.63
CA CYS A 211 -12.48 2.43 -16.89
C CYS A 211 -11.28 1.54 -17.25
N SER A 212 -11.50 0.47 -18.03
CA SER A 212 -10.48 -0.46 -18.50
C SER A 212 -9.76 -1.22 -17.38
N ILE A 213 -10.42 -1.38 -16.23
CA ILE A 213 -9.95 -2.18 -15.09
C ILE A 213 -10.72 -3.51 -15.09
N ALA A 214 -10.00 -4.61 -14.87
CA ALA A 214 -10.60 -5.92 -14.67
C ALA A 214 -11.07 -6.04 -13.21
N TYR A 215 -12.39 -6.00 -13.00
CA TYR A 215 -13.01 -6.22 -11.70
C TYR A 215 -13.35 -7.70 -11.55
N ALA A 216 -12.99 -8.29 -10.41
CA ALA A 216 -13.46 -9.61 -10.01
C ALA A 216 -14.91 -9.54 -9.52
N GLU A 217 -15.60 -10.68 -9.49
CA GLU A 217 -16.86 -10.80 -8.75
C GLU A 217 -16.62 -10.49 -7.27
N GLY A 218 -17.55 -9.75 -6.66
CA GLY A 218 -17.43 -9.29 -5.27
C GLY A 218 -16.56 -8.04 -5.08
N ALA A 219 -15.81 -7.59 -6.09
CA ALA A 219 -14.98 -6.38 -6.00
C ALA A 219 -15.84 -5.14 -5.67
N ILE A 220 -15.31 -4.23 -4.86
CA ILE A 220 -16.05 -3.04 -4.39
C ILE A 220 -15.33 -1.77 -4.84
N CYS A 221 -16.08 -0.78 -5.33
CA CYS A 221 -15.55 0.52 -5.73
C CYS A 221 -16.48 1.68 -5.38
N GLN A 222 -15.91 2.88 -5.26
CA GLN A 222 -16.63 4.13 -5.10
C GLN A 222 -17.00 4.73 -6.46
N TYR A 223 -18.25 5.17 -6.63
CA TYR A 223 -18.70 5.89 -7.81
C TYR A 223 -19.78 6.92 -7.44
N ASN A 224 -19.59 8.19 -7.82
CA ASN A 224 -20.52 9.29 -7.51
C ASN A 224 -20.92 9.39 -6.02
N GLY A 225 -19.98 9.12 -5.11
CA GLY A 225 -20.22 9.17 -3.66
C GLY A 225 -20.97 7.96 -3.08
N ARG A 226 -21.22 6.91 -3.87
CA ARG A 226 -21.85 5.65 -3.46
C ARG A 226 -20.90 4.47 -3.61
N LEU A 227 -21.15 3.39 -2.89
CA LEU A 227 -20.42 2.13 -3.04
C LEU A 227 -21.18 1.14 -3.91
N TYR A 228 -20.44 0.45 -4.77
CA TYR A 228 -20.97 -0.58 -5.65
C TYR A 228 -20.14 -1.85 -5.55
N ARG A 229 -20.82 -3.00 -5.53
CA ARG A 229 -20.24 -4.34 -5.63
C ARG A 229 -20.41 -4.88 -7.04
N CYS A 230 -19.33 -5.40 -7.60
CA CYS A 230 -19.30 -6.11 -8.86
C CYS A 230 -20.02 -7.46 -8.70
N LEU A 231 -21.03 -7.71 -9.52
CA LEU A 231 -21.84 -8.92 -9.48
C LEU A 231 -21.22 -10.07 -10.27
N GLN A 232 -20.44 -9.77 -11.31
CA GLN A 232 -19.83 -10.74 -12.21
C GLN A 232 -18.50 -10.19 -12.72
N ALA A 233 -17.46 -11.03 -12.74
CA ALA A 233 -16.15 -10.61 -13.21
C ALA A 233 -16.18 -10.07 -14.65
N HIS A 234 -15.69 -8.84 -14.86
CA HIS A 234 -15.70 -8.17 -16.15
C HIS A 234 -14.61 -7.09 -16.22
N THR A 235 -14.34 -6.60 -17.43
CA THR A 235 -13.53 -5.38 -17.63
C THR A 235 -14.45 -4.18 -17.77
N SER A 236 -14.23 -3.14 -16.96
CA SER A 236 -15.03 -1.93 -16.97
C SER A 236 -14.91 -1.16 -18.28
N GLN A 237 -16.00 -0.50 -18.68
CA GLN A 237 -16.10 0.29 -19.92
C GLN A 237 -16.74 1.65 -19.60
N GLU A 238 -16.40 2.68 -20.38
CA GLU A 238 -16.85 4.06 -20.12
C GLU A 238 -18.38 4.20 -20.09
N THR A 239 -19.08 3.44 -20.91
CA THR A 239 -20.56 3.49 -21.02
C THR A 239 -21.27 2.59 -20.01
N TRP A 240 -20.54 1.71 -19.31
CA TRP A 240 -21.08 0.75 -18.34
C TRP A 240 -20.59 1.12 -16.94
N THR A 241 -20.98 2.32 -16.52
CA THR A 241 -20.70 2.80 -15.18
C THR A 241 -21.51 2.02 -14.14
N PRO A 242 -21.10 2.04 -12.86
CA PRO A 242 -21.81 1.31 -11.81
C PRO A 242 -23.31 1.66 -11.70
N GLU A 243 -23.69 2.91 -11.94
CA GLU A 243 -25.10 3.33 -11.96
C GLU A 243 -25.86 2.91 -13.23
N ALA A 244 -25.17 2.82 -14.38
CA ALA A 244 -25.80 2.57 -15.67
C ALA A 244 -25.90 1.08 -16.04
N ALA A 245 -25.19 0.21 -15.33
CA ALA A 245 -25.11 -1.23 -15.62
C ALA A 245 -25.51 -2.10 -14.41
N PRO A 246 -26.80 -2.12 -14.02
CA PRO A 246 -27.29 -2.86 -12.85
C PRO A 246 -27.16 -4.39 -12.96
N SER A 247 -26.92 -4.93 -14.17
CA SER A 247 -26.59 -6.35 -14.36
C SER A 247 -25.16 -6.70 -13.96
N GLN A 248 -24.27 -5.71 -13.87
CA GLN A 248 -22.85 -5.86 -13.53
C GLN A 248 -22.54 -5.33 -12.13
N TRP A 249 -23.34 -4.39 -11.62
CA TRP A 249 -23.09 -3.68 -10.38
C TRP A 249 -24.33 -3.66 -9.50
N LYS A 250 -24.13 -3.86 -8.20
CA LYS A 250 -25.13 -3.67 -7.15
C LYS A 250 -24.66 -2.53 -6.26
N GLU A 251 -25.51 -1.52 -6.07
CA GLU A 251 -25.29 -0.51 -5.03
C GLU A 251 -25.38 -1.17 -3.64
N ILE A 252 -24.39 -0.90 -2.78
CA ILE A 252 -24.31 -1.49 -1.43
C ILE A 252 -24.36 -0.43 -0.32
N GLY A 253 -24.39 0.86 -0.65
CA GLY A 253 -24.65 1.88 0.36
C GLY A 253 -24.25 3.30 -0.04
N ASP A 254 -24.82 4.23 0.72
CA ASP A 254 -24.51 5.65 0.73
C ASP A 254 -23.77 6.00 2.03
N PRO A 255 -22.44 6.18 1.99
CA PRO A 255 -21.63 6.49 3.18
C PRO A 255 -21.97 7.85 3.83
N THR A 256 -22.72 8.70 3.12
CA THR A 256 -23.10 10.05 3.59
C THR A 256 -24.51 10.09 4.18
N GLY A 257 -25.26 8.99 4.09
CA GLY A 257 -26.62 8.91 4.59
C GLY A 257 -26.68 8.85 6.11
N GLU A 258 -27.55 9.66 6.73
CA GLU A 258 -27.84 9.56 8.17
C GLU A 258 -28.52 8.22 8.52
N TRP A 259 -29.23 7.63 7.56
CA TRP A 259 -30.00 6.41 7.70
C TRP A 259 -29.53 5.36 6.69
N PRO A 260 -28.38 4.70 6.93
CA PRO A 260 -27.86 3.67 6.03
C PRO A 260 -28.91 2.57 5.82
N GLU A 261 -28.95 1.99 4.63
CA GLU A 261 -29.87 0.87 4.35
C GLU A 261 -29.51 -0.30 5.27
N TRP A 262 -30.53 -0.89 5.89
CA TRP A 262 -30.36 -2.06 6.74
C TRP A 262 -29.85 -3.22 5.90
N SER A 263 -28.83 -3.91 6.43
CA SER A 263 -28.28 -5.13 5.87
C SER A 263 -28.36 -6.23 6.93
N GLN A 264 -28.57 -7.47 6.51
CA GLN A 264 -28.59 -8.60 7.44
C GLN A 264 -27.16 -8.85 7.94
N PRO A 265 -26.90 -8.78 9.27
CA PRO A 265 -25.58 -9.10 9.79
C PRO A 265 -25.17 -10.53 9.42
N VAL A 266 -23.92 -10.68 8.99
CA VAL A 266 -23.26 -11.93 8.58
C VAL A 266 -22.51 -12.56 9.75
N GLY A 267 -22.06 -11.77 10.72
CA GLY A 267 -21.24 -12.22 11.83
C GLY A 267 -21.58 -11.57 13.17
N ALA A 268 -20.64 -11.67 14.11
CA ALA A 268 -20.78 -11.08 15.44
C ALA A 268 -20.25 -9.63 15.51
N ILE A 269 -19.60 -9.16 14.44
CA ILE A 269 -18.87 -7.89 14.39
C ILE A 269 -19.61 -6.80 13.62
N ASP A 270 -20.65 -7.17 12.89
CA ASP A 270 -21.56 -6.32 12.10
C ASP A 270 -22.96 -6.24 12.72
N THR A 271 -23.08 -6.59 14.01
CA THR A 271 -24.36 -6.46 14.73
C THR A 271 -24.64 -5.00 15.08
N TYR A 272 -25.89 -4.59 15.00
CA TYR A 272 -26.28 -3.20 15.29
C TYR A 272 -26.24 -2.89 16.80
N PRO A 273 -25.49 -1.87 17.25
CA PRO A 273 -25.53 -1.45 18.65
C PRO A 273 -26.86 -0.79 19.02
N LEU A 274 -27.07 -0.62 20.34
CA LEU A 274 -28.20 0.17 20.84
C LEU A 274 -28.10 1.61 20.31
N GLY A 275 -29.20 2.11 19.73
CA GLY A 275 -29.27 3.44 19.13
C GLY A 275 -28.80 3.52 17.67
N ALA A 276 -28.38 2.41 17.06
CA ALA A 276 -28.05 2.38 15.64
C ALA A 276 -29.24 2.80 14.78
N LYS A 277 -28.98 3.55 13.70
CA LYS A 277 -29.98 4.08 12.78
C LYS A 277 -29.90 3.36 11.45
N VAL A 278 -31.03 2.90 10.92
CA VAL A 278 -31.10 2.30 9.58
C VAL A 278 -32.36 2.72 8.84
N SER A 279 -32.32 2.67 7.52
CA SER A 279 -33.50 2.71 6.66
C SER A 279 -33.88 1.29 6.22
N TYR A 280 -35.18 0.96 6.26
CA TYR A 280 -35.70 -0.33 5.80
C TYR A 280 -37.15 -0.17 5.35
N ASN A 281 -37.47 -0.67 4.16
CA ASN A 281 -38.79 -0.56 3.52
C ASN A 281 -39.35 0.88 3.48
N GLY A 282 -38.49 1.86 3.17
CA GLY A 282 -38.87 3.27 3.04
C GLY A 282 -39.15 3.98 4.37
N LYS A 283 -38.81 3.36 5.50
CA LYS A 283 -38.97 3.90 6.86
C LYS A 283 -37.63 3.96 7.58
N HIS A 284 -37.57 4.74 8.64
CA HIS A 284 -36.39 4.90 9.49
C HIS A 284 -36.56 4.17 10.82
N TRP A 285 -35.49 3.55 11.31
CA TRP A 285 -35.53 2.67 12.46
C TRP A 285 -34.34 2.90 13.37
N VAL A 286 -34.59 2.96 14.67
CA VAL A 286 -33.56 3.06 15.71
C VAL A 286 -33.52 1.76 16.50
N SER A 287 -32.34 1.16 16.62
CA SER A 287 -32.16 -0.08 17.38
C SER A 287 -32.38 0.18 18.87
N THR A 288 -33.24 -0.61 19.50
CA THR A 288 -33.53 -0.59 20.94
C THR A 288 -32.85 -1.73 21.70
N ALA A 289 -32.06 -2.55 21.00
CA ALA A 289 -31.28 -3.65 21.57
C ALA A 289 -29.78 -3.49 21.24
N GLY A 290 -28.92 -3.92 22.16
CA GLY A 290 -27.48 -4.06 21.87
C GLY A 290 -27.21 -5.35 21.09
N ASN A 291 -26.26 -5.30 20.15
CA ASN A 291 -25.90 -6.40 19.25
C ASN A 291 -27.12 -6.97 18.50
N ASN A 292 -27.96 -6.08 17.98
CA ASN A 292 -29.17 -6.44 17.27
C ASN A 292 -28.84 -7.03 15.89
N VAL A 293 -29.39 -8.21 15.61
CA VAL A 293 -29.22 -8.96 14.37
C VAL A 293 -30.53 -9.14 13.60
N TRP A 294 -31.64 -8.66 14.16
CA TRP A 294 -32.97 -8.86 13.61
C TRP A 294 -33.33 -7.78 12.62
N GLU A 295 -34.17 -8.11 11.65
CA GLU A 295 -34.69 -7.16 10.67
C GLU A 295 -35.60 -6.11 11.34
N PRO A 296 -35.63 -4.85 10.86
CA PRO A 296 -36.59 -3.87 11.33
C PRO A 296 -38.04 -4.35 11.13
N ASN A 297 -38.91 -4.07 12.11
CA ASN A 297 -40.24 -4.68 12.33
C ASN A 297 -40.29 -6.07 12.99
N VAL A 298 -39.16 -6.77 13.18
CA VAL A 298 -39.17 -8.08 13.86
C VAL A 298 -38.95 -7.91 15.36
N TYR A 299 -37.78 -7.42 15.76
CA TYR A 299 -37.42 -7.27 17.17
C TYR A 299 -36.33 -6.20 17.35
N GLY A 300 -36.39 -5.48 18.47
CA GLY A 300 -35.31 -4.59 18.89
C GLY A 300 -35.17 -3.32 18.04
N TRP A 301 -36.26 -2.88 17.39
CA TRP A 301 -36.30 -1.64 16.60
C TRP A 301 -37.51 -0.80 16.98
N GLU A 302 -37.33 0.52 16.95
CA GLU A 302 -38.39 1.53 17.04
C GLU A 302 -38.40 2.37 15.77
N GLU A 303 -39.57 2.56 15.17
CA GLU A 303 -39.70 3.40 13.97
C GLU A 303 -39.47 4.86 14.35
N ALA A 304 -38.56 5.55 13.67
CA ALA A 304 -38.33 6.97 13.83
C ALA A 304 -39.41 7.75 13.05
N VAL A 305 -40.01 8.75 13.72
CA VAL A 305 -41.09 9.60 13.20
C VAL A 305 -40.52 10.81 12.46
#